data_AF-U6DL32-F1
#
_entry.id   AF-U6DL32-F1
#
_cell.length_a   1.000
_cell.length_b   1.000
_cell.length_c   1.000
_cell.angle_alpha   90.00
_cell.angle_beta   90.00
_cell.angle_gamma   90.00
#
_symmetry.space_group_name_H-M   'P 1'
#
loop_
_entity.id
_entity.type
_entity.pdbx_description
1 polymer ?
#
loop_
_entity_poly.entity_id
_entity_poly.type
_entity_poly.pdbx_seq_one_letter_code
_entity_poly.pdbx_strand_id
1 'polypeptide(L)'
;CPYIHRWTDAFVGLSTCGRHMSAHRVSGALARALEGIPTGHALTAELMAHPGYPSVPPAGGCGEGPDAFSCSWERLHELRVLTAPTLRARLAQDGVQLCTLHDLDSKRPGEGVLGEATLETFLEPSPPCP
;
A
#
# COMPACT_ATOMS: atom_id res chain seq x y z
N CYS A 1 27.20 9.27 3.53
CA CYS A 1 26.46 8.96 4.77
C CYS A 1 25.73 7.65 4.56
N PRO A 2 25.78 6.69 5.51
CA PRO A 2 25.15 5.40 5.31
C PRO A 2 23.65 5.62 5.10
N TYR A 3 23.11 4.90 4.13
CA TYR A 3 21.93 5.21 3.33
C TYR A 3 20.70 5.62 4.17
N ILE A 4 20.33 6.90 4.07
CA ILE A 4 19.03 7.39 4.52
C ILE A 4 17.98 6.84 3.55
N HIS A 5 17.06 6.04 4.07
CA HIS A 5 15.96 5.48 3.31
C HIS A 5 14.64 6.03 3.84
N ARG A 6 13.73 6.35 2.91
CA ARG A 6 12.38 6.84 3.20
C ARG A 6 11.39 5.82 2.66
N TRP A 7 10.47 5.36 3.49
CA TRP A 7 9.45 4.39 3.12
C TRP A 7 8.20 4.60 3.98
N THR A 8 7.05 4.21 3.45
CA THR A 8 5.77 4.29 4.15
C THR A 8 5.61 3.19 5.20
N ASP A 9 4.82 3.43 6.23
CA ASP A 9 4.53 2.41 7.26
C ASP A 9 3.71 1.24 6.70
N ALA A 10 2.91 1.49 5.66
CA ALA A 10 2.13 0.47 4.98
C ALA A 10 2.16 0.63 3.45
N PHE A 11 1.82 -0.47 2.77
CA PHE A 11 1.62 -0.52 1.32
C PHE A 11 0.27 -1.17 1.02
N VAL A 12 -0.49 -0.55 0.11
CA VAL A 12 -1.83 -0.93 -0.31
C VAL A 12 -1.88 -0.95 -1.83
N GLY A 13 -2.69 -1.82 -2.44
CA GLY A 13 -2.88 -1.82 -3.89
C GLY A 13 -3.38 -3.15 -4.44
N LEU A 14 -2.93 -4.26 -3.83
CA LEU A 14 -3.30 -5.62 -4.28
C LEU A 14 -4.81 -5.89 -4.21
N SER A 15 -5.51 -5.32 -3.22
CA SER A 15 -6.96 -5.50 -3.02
C SER A 15 -7.83 -4.42 -3.68
N THR A 16 -7.21 -3.39 -4.23
CA THR A 16 -7.89 -2.21 -4.81
C THR A 16 -7.62 -2.04 -6.30
N CYS A 17 -6.84 -2.92 -6.91
CA CYS A 17 -6.48 -2.85 -8.33
C CYS A 17 -7.67 -3.12 -9.27
N GLY A 18 -7.61 -2.47 -10.42
CA GLY A 18 -8.51 -2.63 -11.55
C GLY A 18 -9.96 -2.34 -11.20
N ARG A 19 -10.86 -3.22 -11.63
CA ARG A 19 -12.32 -3.07 -11.41
C ARG A 19 -12.74 -2.98 -9.95
N HIS A 20 -11.88 -3.40 -9.02
CA HIS A 20 -12.16 -3.34 -7.59
C HIS A 20 -11.84 -1.98 -6.98
N MET A 21 -11.23 -1.06 -7.72
CA MET A 21 -10.98 0.27 -7.20
C MET A 21 -12.28 1.04 -6.96
N SER A 22 -12.44 1.59 -5.77
CA SER A 22 -13.51 2.53 -5.43
C SER A 22 -13.08 3.37 -4.24
N ALA A 23 -13.65 4.56 -4.06
CA ALA A 23 -13.32 5.42 -2.92
C ALA A 23 -13.47 4.71 -1.57
N HIS A 24 -14.56 3.94 -1.41
CA HIS A 24 -14.79 3.15 -0.20
C HIS A 24 -13.74 2.07 0.02
N ARG A 25 -13.37 1.33 -1.04
CA ARG A 25 -12.37 0.25 -0.92
C ARG A 25 -10.97 0.80 -0.67
N VAL A 26 -10.61 1.93 -1.28
CA VAL A 26 -9.32 2.60 -1.02
C VAL A 26 -9.24 3.04 0.45
N SER A 27 -10.24 3.78 0.94
CA SER A 27 -10.30 4.20 2.34
C SER A 27 -10.27 3.01 3.30
N GLY A 28 -11.10 1.99 3.07
CA GLY A 28 -11.14 0.80 3.92
C GLY A 28 -9.84 -0.01 3.89
N ALA A 29 -9.16 -0.08 2.75
CA ALA A 29 -7.88 -0.76 2.64
C ALA A 29 -6.77 0.01 3.36
N LEU A 30 -6.76 1.34 3.29
CA LEU A 30 -5.84 2.18 4.06
C LEU A 30 -6.05 2.00 5.57
N ALA A 31 -7.30 2.09 6.05
CA ALA A 31 -7.61 1.90 7.47
C ALA A 31 -7.15 0.53 7.99
N ARG A 32 -7.39 -0.53 7.22
CA ARG A 32 -6.93 -1.88 7.56
C ARG A 32 -5.42 -2.04 7.54
N ALA A 33 -4.74 -1.43 6.57
CA ALA A 33 -3.29 -1.55 6.44
C ALA A 33 -2.53 -0.82 7.56
N LEU A 34 -3.17 0.20 8.16
CA LEU A 34 -2.62 0.96 9.28
C LEU A 34 -3.08 0.45 10.66
N GLU A 35 -3.99 -0.52 10.68
CA GLU A 35 -4.51 -1.09 11.93
C GLU A 35 -3.38 -1.79 12.71
N GLY A 36 -3.25 -1.47 14.00
CA GLY A 36 -2.25 -2.09 14.88
C GLY A 36 -0.83 -1.51 14.76
N ILE A 37 -0.58 -0.52 13.90
CA ILE A 37 0.71 0.19 13.88
C ILE A 37 0.76 1.16 15.09
N PRO A 38 1.77 1.08 15.96
CA PRO A 38 1.89 1.97 17.11
C PRO A 38 1.87 3.45 16.71
N THR A 39 1.00 4.22 17.34
CA THR A 39 0.83 5.65 17.05
C THR A 39 1.81 6.48 17.87
N GLY A 40 3.01 6.72 17.32
CA GLY A 40 3.99 7.68 17.85
C GLY A 40 4.33 8.82 16.88
N HIS A 41 3.92 8.68 15.62
CA HIS A 41 4.17 9.59 14.51
C HIS A 41 2.97 9.59 13.55
N ALA A 42 2.98 10.49 12.57
CA ALA A 42 2.02 10.47 11.48
C ALA A 42 2.22 9.19 10.64
N LEU A 43 1.22 8.32 10.63
CA LEU A 43 1.27 7.08 9.84
C LEU A 43 1.18 7.38 8.35
N THR A 44 1.99 6.65 7.58
CA THR A 44 2.14 6.86 6.14
C THR A 44 1.82 5.56 5.39
N ALA A 45 1.08 5.67 4.29
CA ALA A 45 0.72 4.53 3.46
C ALA A 45 0.94 4.85 1.98
N GLU A 46 1.48 3.89 1.24
CA GLU A 46 1.61 3.96 -0.22
C GLU A 46 0.45 3.21 -0.87
N LEU A 47 -0.14 3.80 -1.91
CA LEU A 47 -1.18 3.16 -2.73
C LEU A 47 -0.65 2.88 -4.13
N MET A 48 -0.44 1.61 -4.45
CA MET A 48 -0.18 1.15 -5.81
C MET A 48 -1.45 1.22 -6.65
N ALA A 49 -1.30 1.80 -7.83
CA ALA A 49 -2.32 1.91 -8.86
C ALA A 49 -1.65 1.98 -10.25
N HIS A 50 -2.45 1.73 -11.28
CA HIS A 50 -2.04 1.70 -12.69
C HIS A 50 -2.95 2.57 -13.58
N PRO A 51 -3.21 3.85 -13.20
CA PRO A 51 -4.14 4.69 -13.93
C PRO A 51 -3.72 4.89 -15.39
N GLY A 52 -4.69 4.94 -16.29
CA GLY A 52 -4.48 5.41 -17.66
C GLY A 52 -5.48 4.87 -18.67
N TYR A 53 -5.34 5.29 -19.92
CA TYR A 53 -6.13 4.72 -21.02
C TYR A 53 -5.61 3.32 -21.38
N PRO A 54 -6.49 2.41 -21.86
CA PRO A 54 -6.07 1.11 -22.36
C PRO A 54 -4.98 1.26 -23.43
N SER A 55 -3.91 0.48 -23.28
CA SER A 55 -2.84 0.42 -24.30
C SER A 55 -3.36 -0.29 -25.56
N VAL A 56 -2.82 0.09 -26.72
CA VAL A 56 -3.16 -0.52 -28.01
C VAL A 56 -1.94 -1.27 -28.54
N PRO A 57 -1.96 -2.62 -28.62
CA PRO A 57 -0.86 -3.38 -29.19
C PRO A 57 -0.51 -2.93 -30.62
N PRO A 58 0.77 -2.92 -31.01
CA PRO A 58 1.94 -3.37 -30.24
C PRO A 58 2.54 -2.29 -29.33
N ALA A 59 1.94 -1.10 -29.23
CA ALA A 59 2.50 0.01 -28.49
C ALA A 59 2.41 -0.19 -26.97
N GLY A 60 3.53 0.03 -26.28
CA GLY A 60 3.67 -0.11 -24.83
C GLY A 60 4.35 -1.41 -24.41
N GLY A 61 4.40 -1.65 -23.09
CA GLY A 61 5.12 -2.78 -22.51
C GLY A 61 6.65 -2.66 -22.62
N CYS A 62 7.34 -3.73 -22.24
CA CYS A 62 8.81 -3.80 -22.19
C CYS A 62 9.37 -4.75 -23.25
N GLY A 63 8.93 -4.59 -24.52
CA GLY A 63 9.43 -5.34 -25.68
C GLY A 63 8.41 -6.28 -26.32
N GLU A 64 7.58 -6.95 -25.52
CA GLU A 64 6.56 -7.90 -26.00
C GLU A 64 5.19 -7.24 -26.29
N GLY A 65 5.10 -5.92 -26.12
CA GLY A 65 3.83 -5.19 -26.10
C GLY A 65 3.17 -5.19 -24.72
N PRO A 66 2.02 -4.51 -24.58
CA PRO A 66 1.29 -4.40 -23.33
C PRO A 66 0.63 -5.74 -22.93
N ASP A 67 0.59 -6.04 -21.63
CA ASP A 67 -0.14 -7.19 -21.10
C ASP A 67 -1.67 -7.00 -21.15
N ALA A 68 -2.42 -8.04 -20.80
CA ALA A 68 -3.87 -8.02 -20.82
C ALA A 68 -4.48 -6.95 -19.91
N PHE A 69 -3.86 -6.70 -18.74
CA PHE A 69 -4.31 -5.67 -17.81
C PHE A 69 -4.07 -4.26 -18.36
N SER A 70 -2.91 -4.04 -18.98
CA SER A 70 -2.53 -2.79 -19.66
C SER A 70 -3.48 -2.43 -20.78
N CYS A 71 -4.02 -3.43 -21.48
CA CYS A 71 -5.03 -3.28 -22.55
C CYS A 71 -6.46 -3.19 -22.02
N SER A 72 -6.69 -3.31 -20.71
CA SER A 72 -8.03 -3.36 -20.14
C SER A 72 -8.59 -1.98 -19.82
N TRP A 73 -9.92 -1.89 -19.83
CA TRP A 73 -10.66 -0.72 -19.34
C TRP A 73 -10.52 -0.52 -17.82
N GLU A 74 -9.95 -1.48 -17.11
CA GLU A 74 -9.74 -1.38 -15.66
C GLU A 74 -8.76 -0.24 -15.32
N ARG A 75 -7.75 0.03 -16.17
CA ARG A 75 -6.85 1.19 -15.98
C ARG A 75 -7.58 2.53 -16.08
N LEU A 76 -8.55 2.64 -16.99
CA LEU A 76 -9.36 3.85 -17.13
C LEU A 76 -10.30 4.00 -15.93
N HIS A 77 -10.83 2.87 -15.43
CA HIS A 77 -11.62 2.86 -14.21
C HIS A 77 -10.82 3.37 -13.01
N GLU A 78 -9.59 2.89 -12.81
CA GLU A 78 -8.70 3.40 -11.76
C GLU A 78 -8.43 4.90 -11.92
N LEU A 79 -8.09 5.36 -13.12
CA LEU A 79 -7.87 6.78 -13.40
C LEU A 79 -9.10 7.63 -13.01
N ARG A 80 -10.30 7.18 -13.36
CA ARG A 80 -11.56 7.86 -13.02
C ARG A 80 -11.80 7.91 -11.52
N VAL A 81 -11.54 6.82 -10.80
CA VAL A 81 -11.69 6.80 -9.33
C VAL A 81 -10.65 7.70 -8.65
N LEU A 82 -9.39 7.65 -9.08
CA LEU A 82 -8.29 8.43 -8.49
C LEU A 82 -8.45 9.95 -8.70
N THR A 83 -9.08 10.35 -9.81
CA THR A 83 -9.33 11.75 -10.13
C THR A 83 -10.71 12.24 -9.68
N ALA A 84 -11.57 11.36 -9.18
CA ALA A 84 -12.91 11.72 -8.75
C ALA A 84 -12.90 12.58 -7.48
N PRO A 85 -13.70 13.66 -7.41
CA PRO A 85 -13.86 14.46 -6.21
C PRO A 85 -14.31 13.65 -4.99
N THR A 86 -15.05 12.56 -5.22
CA THR A 86 -15.54 11.67 -4.16
C THR A 86 -14.41 10.98 -3.41
N LEU A 87 -13.33 10.57 -4.09
CA LEU A 87 -12.18 9.98 -3.41
C LEU A 87 -11.47 11.04 -2.57
N ARG A 88 -11.21 12.22 -3.14
CA ARG A 88 -10.58 13.33 -2.42
C ARG A 88 -11.36 13.73 -1.17
N ALA A 89 -12.67 13.87 -1.28
CA ALA A 89 -13.54 14.20 -0.15
C ALA A 89 -13.49 13.11 0.93
N ARG A 90 -13.50 11.83 0.53
CA ARG A 90 -13.41 10.72 1.47
C ARG A 90 -12.08 10.69 2.21
N LEU A 91 -10.95 10.84 1.50
CA LEU A 91 -9.63 10.90 2.13
C LEU A 91 -9.55 12.06 3.13
N ALA A 92 -10.08 13.23 2.79
CA ALA A 92 -10.11 14.37 3.70
C ALA A 92 -11.00 14.12 4.94
N GLN A 93 -12.15 13.46 4.77
CA GLN A 93 -13.02 13.05 5.89
C GLN A 93 -12.32 12.08 6.84
N ASP A 94 -11.51 11.18 6.29
CA ASP A 94 -10.73 10.21 7.04
C ASP A 94 -9.43 10.81 7.63
N GLY A 95 -9.20 12.12 7.47
CA GLY A 95 -7.99 12.80 7.96
C GLY A 95 -6.71 12.46 7.18
N VAL A 96 -6.83 11.85 6.00
CA VAL A 96 -5.70 11.45 5.16
C VAL A 96 -5.20 12.64 4.34
N GLN A 97 -3.90 12.88 4.40
CA GLN A 97 -3.20 13.87 3.58
C GLN A 97 -2.42 13.18 2.46
N LEU A 98 -2.51 13.71 1.25
CA LEU A 98 -1.66 13.27 0.14
C LEU A 98 -0.28 13.91 0.28
N CYS A 99 0.76 13.08 0.21
CA CYS A 99 2.15 13.50 0.27
C CYS A 99 2.97 12.75 -0.78
N THR A 100 4.20 13.22 -1.00
CA THR A 100 5.20 12.55 -1.81
C THR A 100 6.21 11.83 -0.92
N LEU A 101 6.98 10.90 -1.49
CA LEU A 101 8.06 10.22 -0.76
C LEU A 101 9.12 11.21 -0.22
N HIS A 102 9.22 12.41 -0.81
CA HIS A 102 10.15 13.45 -0.36
C HIS A 102 9.71 14.13 0.94
N ASP A 103 8.41 14.09 1.25
CA ASP A 103 7.84 14.69 2.46
C ASP A 103 7.98 13.76 3.68
N LEU A 104 8.42 12.52 3.47
CA LEU A 104 8.60 11.55 4.55
C LEU A 104 9.89 11.80 5.32
N ASP A 105 9.79 11.61 6.64
CA ASP A 105 10.95 11.54 7.51
C ASP A 105 11.84 10.33 7.17
N SER A 106 13.12 10.52 7.41
CA SER A 106 14.13 9.49 7.20
C SER A 106 14.03 8.43 8.30
N LYS A 107 13.90 7.16 7.92
CA LYS A 107 13.77 6.06 8.89
C LYS A 107 15.10 5.31 9.02
N ARG A 108 15.49 4.94 10.25
CA ARG A 108 16.65 4.07 10.48
C ARG A 108 16.18 2.60 10.50
N PRO A 109 16.95 1.66 9.92
CA PRO A 109 16.69 0.25 10.12
C PRO A 109 16.73 -0.08 11.62
N GLY A 110 15.60 -0.51 12.19
CA GLY A 110 15.46 -0.82 13.63
C GLY A 110 14.46 0.04 14.42
N GLU A 111 14.00 1.18 13.88
CA GLU A 111 12.96 2.03 14.53
C GLU A 111 11.54 1.41 14.52
N GLY A 112 11.36 0.24 13.90
CA GLY A 112 10.07 -0.46 13.80
C GLY A 112 9.82 -1.54 14.86
N VAL A 113 10.75 -1.78 15.80
CA VAL A 113 10.55 -2.77 16.88
C VAL A 113 10.96 -2.15 18.21
N LEU A 114 10.08 -1.35 18.80
CA LEU A 114 10.11 -1.14 20.24
C LEU A 114 8.92 -1.87 20.84
N GLY A 115 9.15 -3.14 21.15
CA GLY A 115 8.18 -4.09 21.66
C GLY A 115 8.90 -5.39 21.99
N GLU A 116 9.80 -5.32 22.96
CA GLU A 116 10.37 -6.49 23.62
C GLU A 116 9.24 -7.18 24.41
N ALA A 117 8.38 -7.91 23.71
CA ALA A 117 7.53 -8.92 24.32
C ALA A 117 8.37 -10.19 24.36
N THR A 118 8.88 -10.48 25.55
CA THR A 118 9.62 -11.68 25.94
C THR A 118 9.09 -12.91 25.20
N LEU A 119 9.90 -13.45 24.29
CA LEU A 119 9.72 -14.77 23.71
C LEU A 119 10.10 -15.78 24.81
N GLU A 120 9.22 -15.94 25.82
CA GLU A 120 9.29 -17.06 26.74
C GLU A 120 8.99 -18.33 25.94
N THR A 121 10.09 -19.01 25.57
CA THR A 121 10.28 -20.44 25.36
C THR A 121 9.03 -21.31 25.60
N PHE A 122 8.29 -21.61 24.53
CA PHE A 122 7.47 -22.83 24.46
C PHE A 122 8.19 -23.87 23.60
N LEU A 123 9.22 -24.48 24.17
CA LEU A 123 9.72 -25.79 23.73
C LEU A 123 9.46 -26.76 24.87
N GLU A 124 8.22 -27.25 24.97
CA GLU A 124 7.92 -28.45 25.74
C GLU A 124 8.46 -29.66 24.98
N PRO A 125 9.30 -30.51 25.58
CA PRO A 125 9.77 -31.74 24.95
C PRO A 125 8.67 -32.82 24.99
N SER A 126 8.37 -33.39 23.83
CA SER A 126 7.44 -34.51 23.69
C SER A 126 7.83 -35.71 24.57
N PRO A 127 6.86 -36.41 25.19
CA PRO A 127 7.16 -37.61 25.99
C PRO A 127 7.60 -38.78 25.08
N PRO A 128 8.46 -39.69 25.58
CA PRO A 128 8.87 -40.87 24.83
C PRO A 128 7.69 -41.85 24.67
N CYS A 129 7.54 -42.38 23.45
CA CYS A 129 6.55 -43.42 23.14
C CYS A 129 6.83 -44.72 23.90
N PRO A 130 5.78 -45.48 24.27
CA PRO A 130 5.89 -46.77 24.97
C PRO A 130 6.49 -47.89 24.11
#